data_AF-A0A1D2WPZ4-F1
#
_entry.id   AF-A0A1D2WPZ4-F1
#
_cell.length_a   1.000
_cell.length_b   1.000
_cell.length_c   1.000
_cell.angle_alpha   90.00
_cell.angle_beta   90.00
_cell.angle_gamma   90.00
#
_symmetry.space_group_name_H-M   'P 1'
#
loop_
_entity.id
_entity.type
_entity.pdbx_description
1 polymer ?
#
loop_
_entity_poly.entity_id
_entity_poly.type
_entity_poly.pdbx_seq_one_letter_code
_entity_poly.pdbx_strand_id
1 'polypeptide(L)'
;MKKCDVCGTLNFKDNNYCTHCGNKFIFEHVCPYCGSINEDYANFCANCNGQINPISINDFDILFSEFNENCLLNAKISDEKYNDLLRNIFLRADFTEIHGNTIKDKILNLASIFTQCKPKSRGYERGFIFLGNYIYYDDRLDESVQIATIIHELAHYLIFSIIESLLCDIFNVKTSTTLQSFIWYFLMIPEFKIMNEYCAHTVEGRFIPYGYQNYGSFNLLVKNTSFDEDSIKTMEMFGNSFANEIIIYLEKYIGNDLRQEIKLQYKMDLKSPSYDSILMETDECFNLNDKNRMLLKILYDVFKEASNPNVICELKNIKEGIDLN
;
A
#
# COMPACT_ATOMS: atom_id res chain seq x y z
N MET A 1 14.13 -17.06 -19.89
CA MET A 1 14.05 -16.40 -18.57
C MET A 1 14.46 -14.95 -18.71
N LYS A 2 14.01 -14.08 -17.81
CA LYS A 2 14.37 -12.67 -17.75
C LYS A 2 14.81 -12.30 -16.34
N LYS A 3 15.75 -11.37 -16.22
CA LYS A 3 16.28 -10.91 -14.93
C LYS A 3 15.55 -9.64 -14.51
N CYS A 4 15.08 -9.58 -13.26
CA CYS A 4 14.56 -8.35 -12.68
C CYS A 4 15.70 -7.34 -12.56
N ASP A 5 15.48 -6.15 -13.08
CA ASP A 5 16.44 -5.05 -13.04
C ASP A 5 16.52 -4.38 -11.66
N VAL A 6 15.48 -4.56 -10.82
CA VAL A 6 15.45 -4.05 -9.45
C VAL A 6 16.14 -5.01 -8.47
N CYS A 7 15.75 -6.28 -8.43
CA CYS A 7 16.27 -7.24 -7.43
C CYS A 7 17.20 -8.33 -8.00
N GLY A 8 17.39 -8.41 -9.31
CA GLY A 8 18.25 -9.41 -9.94
C GLY A 8 17.66 -10.82 -10.08
N THR A 9 16.43 -11.08 -9.62
CA THR A 9 15.80 -12.41 -9.68
C THR A 9 15.48 -12.84 -11.11
N LEU A 10 15.70 -14.14 -11.41
CA LEU A 10 15.33 -14.76 -12.69
C LEU A 10 13.86 -15.17 -12.70
N ASN A 11 13.15 -14.79 -13.76
CA ASN A 11 11.72 -14.98 -13.93
C ASN A 11 11.43 -15.68 -15.28
N PHE A 12 10.27 -16.33 -15.43
CA PHE A 12 9.84 -16.84 -16.73
C PHE A 12 9.56 -15.68 -17.69
N LYS A 13 9.60 -15.96 -19.01
CA LYS A 13 9.41 -14.91 -20.03
C LYS A 13 8.02 -14.27 -19.92
N ASP A 14 7.02 -15.07 -19.54
CA ASP A 14 5.60 -14.70 -19.55
C ASP A 14 5.16 -13.93 -18.29
N ASN A 15 5.99 -13.84 -17.25
CA ASN A 15 5.66 -13.10 -16.03
C ASN A 15 5.52 -11.59 -16.31
N ASN A 16 4.39 -10.93 -16.03
CA ASN A 16 4.34 -9.46 -16.13
C ASN A 16 5.00 -8.74 -14.96
N TYR A 17 5.27 -9.45 -13.87
CA TYR A 17 5.86 -8.94 -12.63
C TYR A 17 6.95 -9.87 -12.11
N CYS A 18 7.94 -9.31 -11.41
CA CYS A 18 8.98 -10.09 -10.78
C CYS A 18 8.42 -10.89 -9.60
N THR A 19 8.56 -12.21 -9.63
CA THR A 19 8.06 -13.14 -8.61
C THR A 19 8.68 -12.94 -7.24
N HIS A 20 9.91 -12.40 -7.18
CA HIS A 20 10.59 -12.03 -5.93
C HIS A 20 10.44 -10.55 -5.58
N CYS A 21 10.24 -9.73 -6.61
CA CYS A 21 10.21 -8.28 -6.64
C CYS A 21 8.89 -7.56 -6.46
N GLY A 22 7.79 -8.18 -6.89
CA GLY A 22 6.59 -7.44 -7.28
C GLY A 22 6.82 -6.36 -8.37
N ASN A 23 8.06 -6.10 -8.81
CA ASN A 23 8.34 -5.05 -9.78
C ASN A 23 7.80 -5.42 -11.16
N LYS A 24 7.10 -4.48 -11.81
CA LYS A 24 6.57 -4.67 -13.15
C LYS A 24 7.69 -4.84 -14.18
N PHE A 25 7.59 -5.88 -14.99
CA PHE A 25 8.40 -6.00 -16.19
C PHE A 25 7.76 -5.18 -17.30
N ILE A 26 8.51 -4.21 -17.80
CA ILE A 26 8.06 -3.36 -18.90
C ILE A 26 8.73 -3.89 -20.16
N PHE A 27 7.89 -4.34 -21.09
CA PHE A 27 8.31 -4.95 -22.36
C PHE A 27 8.22 -3.98 -23.54
N GLU A 28 7.57 -2.83 -23.35
CA GLU A 28 7.40 -1.81 -24.39
C GLU A 28 7.86 -0.47 -23.82
N HIS A 29 8.84 0.16 -24.47
CA HIS A 29 9.34 1.49 -24.12
C HIS A 29 8.34 2.57 -24.56
N VAL A 30 7.27 2.74 -23.79
CA VAL A 30 6.28 3.80 -24.00
C VAL A 30 6.89 5.13 -23.57
N CYS A 31 6.89 6.10 -24.48
CA CYS A 31 7.40 7.44 -24.19
C CYS A 31 6.52 8.12 -23.13
N PRO A 32 7.08 8.55 -21.98
CA PRO A 32 6.30 9.16 -20.91
C PRO A 32 5.81 10.58 -21.24
N TYR A 33 6.29 11.17 -22.34
CA TYR A 33 5.89 12.51 -22.78
C TYR A 33 4.77 12.50 -23.82
N CYS A 34 4.70 11.48 -24.68
CA CYS A 34 3.78 11.48 -25.82
C CYS A 34 3.08 10.14 -26.08
N GLY A 35 3.38 9.11 -25.30
CA GLY A 35 2.72 7.80 -25.38
C GLY A 35 3.09 6.91 -26.56
N SER A 36 4.02 7.34 -27.42
CA SER A 36 4.44 6.51 -28.55
C SER A 36 5.23 5.29 -28.05
N ILE A 37 5.00 4.12 -28.65
CA ILE A 37 5.80 2.92 -28.42
C ILE A 37 7.14 3.08 -29.13
N ASN A 38 8.22 2.71 -28.46
CA ASN A 38 9.58 2.77 -29.01
C ASN A 38 10.26 1.41 -28.82
N GLU A 39 11.31 1.18 -29.60
CA GLU A 39 12.13 -0.01 -29.46
C GLU A 39 12.74 -0.08 -28.05
N ASP A 40 12.92 -1.28 -27.52
CA ASP A 40 13.37 -1.52 -26.13
C ASP A 40 14.72 -0.88 -25.78
N TYR A 41 15.54 -0.55 -26.79
CA TYR A 41 16.83 0.11 -26.64
C TYR A 41 16.78 1.63 -26.90
N ALA A 42 15.60 2.18 -27.20
CA ALA A 42 15.45 3.60 -27.50
C ALA A 42 15.66 4.44 -26.25
N ASN A 43 16.68 5.30 -26.29
CA ASN A 43 16.93 6.32 -25.27
C ASN A 43 16.12 7.61 -25.53
N PHE A 44 15.61 7.80 -26.75
CA PHE A 44 14.83 8.95 -27.17
C PHE A 44 13.63 8.50 -27.99
N CYS A 45 12.53 9.25 -27.89
CA CYS A 45 11.31 8.93 -28.59
C CYS A 45 11.42 9.22 -30.07
N ALA A 46 11.12 8.21 -30.89
CA ALA A 46 11.07 8.37 -32.34
C ALA A 46 10.02 9.39 -32.79
N ASN A 47 9.01 9.67 -31.95
CA ASN A 47 7.92 10.61 -32.25
C ASN A 47 8.18 12.02 -31.70
N CYS A 48 8.40 12.18 -30.39
CA CYS A 48 8.56 13.51 -29.77
C CYS A 48 10.00 13.90 -29.46
N ASN A 49 10.98 13.01 -29.72
CA ASN A 49 12.40 13.18 -29.40
C ASN A 49 12.71 13.39 -27.90
N GLY A 50 11.73 13.22 -27.01
CA GLY A 50 11.91 13.22 -25.56
C GLY A 50 12.68 11.99 -25.08
N GLN A 51 13.48 12.13 -24.01
CA GLN A 51 14.31 11.05 -23.48
C GLN A 51 13.47 9.97 -22.78
N ILE A 52 13.46 8.72 -23.26
CA ILE A 52 12.57 7.66 -22.75
C ILE A 52 13.20 6.89 -21.59
N ASN A 53 14.53 6.90 -21.46
CA ASN A 53 15.18 6.39 -20.27
C ASN A 53 15.15 7.49 -19.19
N PRO A 54 14.18 7.43 -18.25
CA PRO A 54 13.98 6.26 -17.40
C PRO A 54 12.61 5.56 -17.53
N ILE A 55 12.62 4.23 -17.30
CA ILE A 55 11.43 3.35 -17.18
C ILE A 55 10.56 3.73 -15.95
N SER A 56 11.02 4.66 -15.12
CA SER A 56 10.39 5.17 -13.91
C SER A 56 10.19 6.68 -14.02
N ILE A 57 9.12 7.22 -13.44
CA ILE A 57 8.84 8.65 -13.46
C ILE A 57 9.64 9.32 -12.34
N ASN A 58 10.76 9.96 -12.65
CA ASN A 58 11.63 10.57 -11.61
C ASN A 58 11.43 12.08 -11.45
N ASP A 59 10.51 12.67 -12.21
CA ASP A 59 10.26 14.10 -12.27
C ASP A 59 8.75 14.43 -12.24
N PHE A 60 8.37 15.49 -11.54
CA PHE A 60 6.96 15.87 -11.36
C PHE A 60 6.32 16.48 -12.60
N ASP A 61 7.10 17.14 -13.46
CA ASP A 61 6.58 17.67 -14.73
C ASP A 61 6.25 16.51 -15.69
N ILE A 62 7.00 15.40 -15.59
CA ILE A 62 6.66 14.16 -16.29
C ILE A 62 5.44 13.51 -15.65
N LEU A 63 5.41 13.38 -14.31
CA LEU A 63 4.29 12.78 -13.60
C LEU A 63 2.99 13.46 -14.00
N PHE A 64 2.90 14.79 -13.85
CA PHE A 64 1.71 15.60 -14.14
C PHE A 64 1.62 16.05 -15.60
N SER A 65 2.24 15.33 -16.54
CA SER A 65 2.09 15.61 -17.97
C SER A 65 0.66 15.33 -18.46
N GLU A 66 0.25 16.01 -19.53
CA GLU A 66 -1.03 15.78 -20.20
C GLU A 66 -1.19 14.32 -20.64
N PHE A 67 -0.10 13.64 -21.00
CA PHE A 67 -0.10 12.23 -21.34
C PHE A 67 -0.55 11.36 -20.15
N ASN A 68 0.10 11.50 -19.00
CA ASN A 68 -0.23 10.71 -17.81
C ASN A 68 -1.60 11.07 -17.22
N GLU A 69 -1.99 12.35 -17.27
CA GLU A 69 -3.36 12.77 -16.93
C GLU A 69 -4.39 12.01 -17.78
N ASN A 70 -4.17 11.95 -19.10
CA ASN A 70 -5.04 11.22 -20.02
C ASN A 70 -5.02 9.70 -19.78
N CYS A 71 -3.88 9.11 -19.42
CA CYS A 71 -3.81 7.70 -19.03
C CYS A 71 -4.70 7.41 -17.82
N LEU A 72 -4.65 8.26 -16.80
CA LEU A 72 -5.43 8.10 -15.57
C LEU A 72 -6.93 8.36 -15.80
N LEU A 73 -7.27 9.41 -16.56
CA LEU A 73 -8.66 9.74 -16.92
C LEU A 73 -9.34 8.60 -17.69
N ASN A 74 -8.62 7.98 -18.61
CA ASN A 74 -9.14 6.90 -19.45
C ASN A 74 -8.91 5.50 -18.86
N ALA A 75 -8.33 5.42 -17.67
CA ALA A 75 -8.01 4.15 -17.03
C ALA A 75 -9.28 3.33 -16.79
N LYS A 76 -9.20 2.05 -17.18
CA LYS A 76 -10.21 1.05 -16.85
C LYS A 76 -9.49 -0.20 -16.39
N ILE A 77 -9.88 -0.70 -15.22
CA ILE A 77 -9.37 -1.96 -14.70
C ILE A 77 -10.52 -2.95 -14.57
N SER A 78 -10.38 -4.12 -15.19
CA SER A 78 -11.31 -5.22 -15.00
C SER A 78 -11.01 -5.92 -13.68
N ASP A 79 -12.02 -6.60 -13.13
CA ASP A 79 -11.86 -7.40 -11.92
C ASP A 79 -10.74 -8.45 -12.06
N GLU A 80 -10.61 -9.08 -13.23
CA GLU A 80 -9.52 -10.02 -13.52
C GLU A 80 -8.14 -9.36 -13.41
N LYS A 81 -7.95 -8.20 -14.05
CA LYS A 81 -6.66 -7.47 -13.99
C LYS A 81 -6.36 -6.98 -12.58
N TYR A 82 -7.36 -6.53 -11.85
CA TYR A 82 -7.19 -6.09 -10.46
C TYR A 82 -6.81 -7.26 -9.55
N ASN A 83 -7.48 -8.42 -9.70
CA ASN A 83 -7.12 -9.62 -8.95
C ASN A 83 -5.73 -10.15 -9.30
N ASP A 84 -5.31 -10.03 -10.56
CA ASP A 84 -3.94 -10.34 -10.97
C ASP A 84 -2.93 -9.42 -10.28
N LEU A 85 -3.22 -8.11 -10.21
CA LEU A 85 -2.40 -7.13 -9.48
C LEU A 85 -2.27 -7.53 -8.01
N LEU A 86 -3.39 -7.80 -7.32
CA LEU A 86 -3.37 -8.26 -5.93
C LEU A 86 -2.52 -9.52 -5.77
N ARG A 87 -2.74 -10.54 -6.61
CA ARG A 87 -1.98 -11.79 -6.57
C ARG A 87 -0.48 -11.54 -6.71
N ASN A 88 -0.07 -10.61 -7.56
CA ASN A 88 1.35 -10.30 -7.76
C ASN A 88 1.99 -9.63 -6.53
N ILE A 89 1.25 -8.83 -5.77
CA ILE A 89 1.73 -8.24 -4.51
C ILE A 89 2.04 -9.34 -3.49
N PHE A 90 1.14 -10.33 -3.35
CA PHE A 90 1.28 -11.42 -2.39
C PHE A 90 2.13 -12.60 -2.86
N LEU A 91 2.47 -12.66 -4.15
CA LEU A 91 3.15 -13.81 -4.77
C LEU A 91 4.44 -14.23 -4.06
N ARG A 92 5.19 -13.27 -3.50
CA ARG A 92 6.42 -13.57 -2.75
C ARG A 92 6.16 -14.42 -1.50
N ALA A 93 5.04 -14.20 -0.83
CA ALA A 93 4.67 -14.91 0.38
C ALA A 93 4.26 -16.36 0.08
N ASP A 94 3.80 -16.67 -1.14
CA ASP A 94 3.51 -18.06 -1.56
C ASP A 94 4.76 -18.97 -1.59
N PHE A 95 5.95 -18.39 -1.71
CA PHE A 95 7.21 -19.13 -1.81
C PHE A 95 8.11 -18.99 -0.58
N THR A 96 7.64 -18.31 0.47
CA THR A 96 8.44 -18.04 1.66
C THR A 96 7.84 -18.74 2.87
N GLU A 97 8.63 -19.58 3.55
CA GLU A 97 8.21 -20.24 4.77
C GLU A 97 8.27 -19.27 5.96
N ILE A 98 7.14 -19.13 6.66
CA ILE A 98 7.03 -18.28 7.84
C ILE A 98 7.64 -18.99 9.04
N HIS A 99 8.70 -18.42 9.59
CA HIS A 99 9.45 -18.99 10.71
C HIS A 99 9.75 -17.93 11.77
N GLY A 100 10.04 -18.37 13.00
CA GLY A 100 10.34 -17.49 14.13
C GLY A 100 10.41 -18.27 15.44
N ASN A 101 11.22 -17.77 16.39
CA ASN A 101 11.36 -18.38 17.72
C ASN A 101 10.18 -17.99 18.62
N THR A 102 9.66 -16.76 18.47
CA THR A 102 8.43 -16.31 19.12
C THR A 102 7.32 -16.07 18.10
N ILE A 103 6.11 -15.85 18.62
CA ILE A 103 4.92 -15.55 17.79
C ILE A 103 5.11 -14.20 17.09
N LYS A 104 5.67 -13.22 17.82
CA LYS A 104 6.10 -11.94 17.25
C LYS A 104 7.12 -12.13 16.13
N ASP A 105 8.12 -13.00 16.31
CA ASP A 105 9.13 -13.24 15.27
C ASP A 105 8.52 -13.81 13.99
N LYS A 106 7.52 -14.70 14.10
CA LYS A 106 6.79 -15.22 12.92
C LYS A 106 6.05 -14.10 12.18
N ILE A 107 5.40 -13.18 12.92
CA ILE A 107 4.70 -12.03 12.33
C ILE A 107 5.68 -11.02 11.72
N LEU A 108 6.81 -10.77 12.36
CA LEU A 108 7.90 -9.97 11.79
C LEU A 108 8.46 -10.60 10.52
N ASN A 109 8.65 -11.91 10.50
CA ASN A 109 9.12 -12.64 9.33
C ASN A 109 8.13 -12.51 8.17
N LEU A 110 6.82 -12.66 8.43
CA LEU A 110 5.78 -12.43 7.43
C LEU A 110 5.81 -11.00 6.88
N ALA A 111 5.80 -9.98 7.76
CA ALA A 111 5.85 -8.58 7.33
C ALA A 111 7.12 -8.26 6.53
N SER A 112 8.26 -8.88 6.91
CA SER A 112 9.56 -8.72 6.25
C SER A 112 9.63 -9.28 4.83
N ILE A 113 8.67 -10.13 4.41
CA ILE A 113 8.54 -10.57 3.01
C ILE A 113 8.17 -9.40 2.10
N PHE A 114 7.35 -8.49 2.64
CA PHE A 114 6.80 -7.34 1.92
C PHE A 114 7.71 -6.13 2.06
N THR A 115 8.06 -5.78 3.30
CA THR A 115 8.78 -4.55 3.60
C THR A 115 9.67 -4.69 4.84
N GLN A 116 10.75 -3.92 4.91
CA GLN A 116 11.67 -4.00 6.03
C GLN A 116 11.02 -3.55 7.34
N CYS A 117 11.17 -4.36 8.39
CA CYS A 117 10.70 -4.06 9.73
C CYS A 117 11.87 -3.62 10.61
N LYS A 118 11.72 -2.50 11.34
CA LYS A 118 12.77 -1.95 12.22
C LYS A 118 12.21 -1.56 13.58
N PRO A 119 12.94 -1.80 14.69
CA PRO A 119 12.57 -1.24 15.99
C PRO A 119 12.72 0.29 15.97
N LYS A 120 11.88 0.99 16.73
CA LYS A 120 11.92 2.45 16.83
C LYS A 120 13.13 2.95 17.63
N SER A 121 13.79 3.98 17.10
CA SER A 121 14.67 4.86 17.89
C SER A 121 13.84 5.72 18.85
N ARG A 122 14.42 6.26 19.93
CA ARG A 122 13.70 7.19 20.84
C ARG A 122 13.10 8.38 20.07
N GLY A 123 11.82 8.68 20.30
CA GLY A 123 11.17 9.93 19.85
C GLY A 123 10.08 9.81 18.77
N TYR A 124 9.82 8.62 18.24
CA TYR A 124 8.73 8.38 17.27
C TYR A 124 7.41 7.97 17.98
N GLU A 125 6.25 8.18 17.33
CA GLU A 125 4.90 7.79 17.83
C GLU A 125 4.75 6.25 18.01
N ARG A 126 3.58 5.69 18.34
CA ARG A 126 3.36 4.21 18.44
C ARG A 126 2.97 3.63 17.08
N GLY A 127 3.72 2.67 16.54
CA GLY A 127 3.53 2.25 15.14
C GLY A 127 3.83 3.42 14.18
N PHE A 128 4.64 3.19 13.16
CA PHE A 128 4.88 4.26 12.18
C PHE A 128 5.35 3.60 10.90
N ILE A 129 4.61 3.80 9.82
CA ILE A 129 5.16 3.58 8.49
C ILE A 129 5.81 4.85 8.03
N PHE A 130 7.13 4.75 7.85
CA PHE A 130 7.85 5.82 7.21
C PHE A 130 7.63 5.75 5.71
N LEU A 131 6.83 6.70 5.22
CA LEU A 131 6.65 7.00 3.79
C LEU A 131 6.38 5.76 2.91
N GLY A 132 5.64 4.78 3.42
CA GLY A 132 5.27 3.56 2.69
C GLY A 132 6.37 2.51 2.56
N ASN A 133 7.56 2.68 3.15
CA ASN A 133 8.74 1.85 2.84
C ASN A 133 9.31 1.04 4.00
N TYR A 134 8.92 1.35 5.25
CA TYR A 134 9.42 0.67 6.43
C TYR A 134 8.32 0.53 7.48
N ILE A 135 8.21 -0.64 8.10
CA ILE A 135 7.36 -0.83 9.28
C ILE A 135 8.20 -0.60 10.53
N TYR A 136 7.81 0.38 11.34
CA TYR A 136 8.43 0.61 12.63
C TYR A 136 7.54 0.11 13.78
N TYR A 137 8.13 -0.70 14.67
CA TYR A 137 7.48 -1.20 15.88
C TYR A 137 8.28 -0.81 17.13
N ASP A 138 7.61 -0.70 18.27
CA ASP A 138 8.26 -0.37 19.55
C ASP A 138 8.58 -1.67 20.30
N ASP A 139 9.86 -2.06 20.28
CA ASP A 139 10.36 -3.31 20.86
C ASP A 139 10.36 -3.33 22.40
N ARG A 140 10.00 -2.21 23.04
CA ARG A 140 9.88 -2.07 24.50
C ARG A 140 8.48 -2.42 25.03
N LEU A 141 7.50 -2.60 24.14
CA LEU A 141 6.12 -2.94 24.50
C LEU A 141 5.94 -4.46 24.60
N ASP A 142 4.83 -4.91 25.18
CA ASP A 142 4.50 -6.35 25.22
C ASP A 142 4.37 -6.93 23.80
N GLU A 143 4.71 -8.21 23.62
CA GLU A 143 4.71 -8.83 22.29
C GLU A 143 3.32 -8.82 21.62
N SER A 144 2.23 -8.90 22.38
CA SER A 144 0.86 -8.72 21.85
C SER A 144 0.64 -7.36 21.20
N VAL A 145 1.19 -6.29 21.78
CA VAL A 145 1.11 -4.94 21.19
C VAL A 145 1.96 -4.87 19.93
N GLN A 146 3.17 -5.43 19.99
CA GLN A 146 4.05 -5.45 18.83
C GLN A 146 3.40 -6.20 17.68
N ILE A 147 2.78 -7.36 17.93
CA ILE A 147 2.04 -8.14 16.92
C ILE A 147 0.92 -7.30 16.30
N ALA A 148 0.06 -6.69 17.12
CA ALA A 148 -1.00 -5.80 16.63
C ALA A 148 -0.44 -4.68 15.76
N THR A 149 0.55 -3.96 16.26
CA THR A 149 1.21 -2.86 15.53
C THR A 149 1.81 -3.34 14.22
N ILE A 150 2.52 -4.47 14.18
CA ILE A 150 3.12 -4.95 12.93
C ILE A 150 2.05 -5.30 11.89
N ILE A 151 0.94 -5.93 12.31
CA ILE A 151 -0.17 -6.27 11.39
C ILE A 151 -0.87 -4.99 10.91
N HIS A 152 -1.11 -4.04 11.81
CA HIS A 152 -1.67 -2.72 11.51
C HIS A 152 -0.83 -1.98 10.46
N GLU A 153 0.46 -1.87 10.72
CA GLU A 153 1.36 -1.17 9.81
C GLU A 153 1.52 -1.95 8.48
N LEU A 154 1.49 -3.28 8.51
CA LEU A 154 1.49 -4.07 7.28
C LEU A 154 0.26 -3.78 6.41
N ALA A 155 -0.91 -3.54 7.00
CA ALA A 155 -2.12 -3.22 6.26
C ALA A 155 -2.00 -1.90 5.50
N HIS A 156 -1.52 -0.84 6.15
CA HIS A 156 -1.21 0.44 5.50
C HIS A 156 -0.18 0.28 4.37
N TYR A 157 0.89 -0.50 4.58
CA TYR A 157 1.88 -0.79 3.54
C TYR A 157 1.24 -1.47 2.32
N LEU A 158 0.33 -2.42 2.56
CA LEU A 158 -0.35 -3.15 1.50
C LEU A 158 -1.30 -2.24 0.71
N ILE A 159 -2.02 -1.32 1.36
CA ILE A 159 -2.82 -0.30 0.65
C ILE A 159 -1.92 0.55 -0.25
N PHE A 160 -0.81 1.05 0.29
CA PHE A 160 0.17 1.81 -0.47
C PHE A 160 0.65 1.02 -1.70
N SER A 161 1.02 -0.24 -1.51
CA SER A 161 1.50 -1.14 -2.57
C SER A 161 0.45 -1.44 -3.64
N ILE A 162 -0.82 -1.56 -3.25
CA ILE A 162 -1.95 -1.75 -4.17
C ILE A 162 -2.10 -0.52 -5.08
N ILE A 163 -2.10 0.68 -4.50
CA ILE A 163 -2.21 1.93 -5.26
C ILE A 163 -0.97 2.16 -6.13
N GLU A 164 0.23 1.87 -5.62
CA GLU A 164 1.49 1.97 -6.37
C GLU A 164 1.47 1.05 -7.58
N SER A 165 1.10 -0.22 -7.39
CA SER A 165 1.02 -1.19 -8.48
C SER A 165 -0.02 -0.78 -9.51
N LEU A 166 -1.16 -0.21 -9.06
CA LEU A 166 -2.22 0.26 -9.95
C LEU A 166 -1.74 1.43 -10.82
N LEU A 167 -1.08 2.43 -10.24
CA LEU A 167 -0.55 3.57 -10.99
C LEU A 167 0.61 3.18 -11.91
N CYS A 168 1.49 2.29 -11.46
CA CYS A 168 2.53 1.69 -12.31
C CYS A 168 1.91 0.96 -13.52
N ASP A 169 0.76 0.30 -13.31
CA ASP A 169 0.03 -0.34 -14.39
C ASP A 169 -0.56 0.64 -15.38
N ILE A 170 -1.23 1.69 -14.88
CA ILE A 170 -1.89 2.72 -15.68
C ILE A 170 -0.88 3.52 -16.52
N PHE A 171 0.22 3.95 -15.91
CA PHE A 171 1.26 4.72 -16.60
C PHE A 171 2.24 3.84 -17.38
N ASN A 172 2.19 2.52 -17.17
CA ASN A 172 3.16 1.57 -17.71
C ASN A 172 4.60 1.96 -17.36
N VAL A 173 4.85 2.17 -16.06
CA VAL A 173 6.15 2.56 -15.50
C VAL A 173 6.53 1.68 -14.32
N LYS A 174 7.80 1.74 -13.91
CA LYS A 174 8.29 1.13 -12.66
C LYS A 174 8.07 2.08 -11.49
N THR A 175 8.17 1.51 -10.29
CA THR A 175 8.15 2.29 -9.05
C THR A 175 9.24 3.35 -9.05
N SER A 176 8.95 4.49 -8.42
CA SER A 176 9.86 5.65 -8.31
C SER A 176 9.50 6.44 -7.07
N THR A 177 10.47 7.15 -6.50
CA THR A 177 10.22 7.98 -5.31
C THR A 177 9.30 9.15 -5.62
N THR A 178 9.28 9.66 -6.86
CA THR A 178 8.29 10.64 -7.31
C THR A 178 6.87 10.07 -7.29
N LEU A 179 6.63 8.87 -7.83
CA LEU A 179 5.30 8.25 -7.79
C LEU A 179 4.88 7.93 -6.34
N GLN A 180 5.81 7.39 -5.54
CA GLN A 180 5.59 7.11 -4.13
C GLN A 180 5.23 8.36 -3.34
N SER A 181 5.85 9.50 -3.62
CA SER A 181 5.53 10.77 -2.96
C SER A 181 4.10 11.22 -3.22
N PHE A 182 3.58 11.01 -4.44
CA PHE A 182 2.18 11.29 -4.79
C PHE A 182 1.21 10.37 -4.04
N ILE A 183 1.52 9.08 -3.96
CA ILE A 183 0.68 8.11 -3.23
C ILE A 183 0.65 8.43 -1.74
N TRP A 184 1.79 8.81 -1.18
CA TRP A 184 1.87 9.21 0.21
C TRP A 184 1.05 10.48 0.47
N TYR A 185 1.19 11.50 -0.38
CA TYR A 185 0.36 12.70 -0.33
C TYR A 185 -1.13 12.34 -0.38
N PHE A 186 -1.53 11.50 -1.35
CA PHE A 186 -2.91 11.02 -1.49
C PHE A 186 -3.45 10.38 -0.20
N LEU A 187 -2.68 9.47 0.43
CA LEU A 187 -3.09 8.79 1.66
C LEU A 187 -3.06 9.68 2.91
N MET A 188 -2.45 10.87 2.83
CA MET A 188 -2.36 11.83 3.92
C MET A 188 -3.44 12.93 3.86
N ILE A 189 -4.14 13.05 2.74
CA ILE A 189 -5.35 13.88 2.63
C ILE A 189 -6.37 13.40 3.68
N PRO A 190 -7.03 14.30 4.44
CA PRO A 190 -7.80 13.92 5.63
C PRO A 190 -8.84 12.81 5.42
N GLU A 191 -9.57 12.84 4.32
CA GLU A 191 -10.56 11.83 3.90
C GLU A 191 -9.92 10.45 3.77
N PHE A 192 -8.82 10.39 3.02
CA PHE A 192 -8.12 9.13 2.74
C PHE A 192 -7.27 8.66 3.92
N LYS A 193 -6.85 9.57 4.80
CA LYS A 193 -6.22 9.23 6.06
C LYS A 193 -7.19 8.48 6.99
N ILE A 194 -8.44 8.93 7.07
CA ILE A 194 -9.51 8.23 7.81
C ILE A 194 -9.75 6.84 7.23
N MET A 195 -9.89 6.74 5.91
CA MET A 195 -10.07 5.47 5.20
C MET A 195 -8.90 4.50 5.43
N ASN A 196 -7.67 5.01 5.34
CA ASN A 196 -6.44 4.24 5.51
C ASN A 196 -6.32 3.69 6.94
N GLU A 197 -6.56 4.51 7.97
CA GLU A 197 -6.59 4.05 9.37
C GLU A 197 -7.71 3.04 9.63
N TYR A 198 -8.91 3.26 9.08
CA TYR A 198 -10.01 2.32 9.24
C TYR A 198 -9.65 0.94 8.67
N CYS A 199 -9.09 0.92 7.45
CA CYS A 199 -8.63 -0.31 6.84
C CYS A 199 -7.61 -1.05 7.72
N ALA A 200 -6.59 -0.33 8.22
CA ALA A 200 -5.55 -0.94 9.06
C ALA A 200 -6.09 -1.54 10.36
N HIS A 201 -7.01 -0.84 11.04
CA HIS A 201 -7.69 -1.37 12.23
C HIS A 201 -8.53 -2.61 11.92
N THR A 202 -9.23 -2.61 10.79
CA THR A 202 -10.05 -3.76 10.39
C THR A 202 -9.20 -4.99 10.04
N VAL A 203 -8.08 -4.79 9.33
CA VAL A 203 -7.12 -5.87 9.06
C VAL A 203 -6.49 -6.38 10.35
N GLU A 204 -6.01 -5.50 11.22
CA GLU A 204 -5.48 -5.86 12.54
C GLU A 204 -6.51 -6.67 13.33
N GLY A 205 -7.73 -6.14 13.46
CA GLY A 205 -8.84 -6.68 14.22
C GLY A 205 -9.21 -8.11 13.82
N ARG A 206 -9.04 -8.45 12.54
CA ARG A 206 -9.27 -9.80 12.03
C ARG A 206 -8.32 -10.85 12.61
N PHE A 207 -7.07 -10.48 12.87
CA PHE A 207 -5.99 -11.41 13.23
C PHE A 207 -5.66 -11.43 14.73
N ILE A 208 -6.05 -10.38 15.46
CA ILE A 208 -5.93 -10.34 16.92
C ILE A 208 -7.17 -10.94 17.60
N PRO A 209 -7.13 -11.23 18.91
CA PRO A 209 -8.28 -11.79 19.61
C PRO A 209 -9.42 -10.78 19.73
N TYR A 210 -10.66 -11.27 19.63
CA TYR A 210 -11.86 -10.46 19.87
C TYR A 210 -11.83 -9.83 21.27
N GLY A 211 -12.18 -8.55 21.36
CA GLY A 211 -12.12 -7.76 22.60
C GLY A 211 -10.87 -6.88 22.74
N TYR A 212 -9.90 -7.02 21.84
CA TYR A 212 -8.64 -6.27 21.86
C TYR A 212 -8.49 -5.27 20.71
N GLN A 213 -9.48 -5.21 19.82
CA GLN A 213 -9.57 -4.20 18.77
C GLN A 213 -9.52 -2.80 19.37
N ASN A 214 -8.72 -1.91 18.78
CA ASN A 214 -8.50 -0.58 19.30
C ASN A 214 -8.48 0.47 18.17
N TYR A 215 -9.67 0.92 17.77
CA TYR A 215 -9.85 1.97 16.76
C TYR A 215 -9.51 3.38 17.29
N GLY A 216 -8.61 3.49 18.27
CA GLY A 216 -8.29 4.75 18.96
C GLY A 216 -7.73 5.84 18.04
N SER A 217 -6.79 5.50 17.14
CA SER A 217 -6.23 6.48 16.18
C SER A 217 -7.28 6.90 15.14
N PHE A 218 -8.06 5.96 14.63
CA PHE A 218 -9.20 6.24 13.75
C PHE A 218 -10.21 7.19 14.42
N ASN A 219 -10.65 6.88 15.64
CA ASN A 219 -11.59 7.70 16.40
C ASN A 219 -11.06 9.11 16.66
N LEU A 220 -9.74 9.26 16.83
CA LEU A 220 -9.11 10.57 16.98
C LEU A 220 -9.18 11.37 15.67
N LEU A 221 -8.95 10.73 14.51
CA LEU A 221 -9.11 11.40 13.21
C LEU A 221 -10.55 11.83 12.98
N VAL A 222 -11.52 10.94 13.24
CA VAL A 222 -12.95 11.25 13.09
C VAL A 222 -13.37 12.40 14.00
N LYS A 223 -12.88 12.46 15.24
CA LYS A 223 -13.19 13.58 16.16
C LYS A 223 -12.58 14.92 15.72
N ASN A 224 -11.48 14.88 14.97
CA ASN A 224 -10.74 16.07 14.56
C ASN A 224 -11.10 16.55 13.15
N THR A 225 -12.03 15.87 12.46
CA THR A 225 -12.47 16.25 11.13
C THR A 225 -13.78 17.05 11.15
N SER A 226 -14.02 17.78 10.06
CA SER A 226 -15.28 18.51 9.80
C SER A 226 -16.21 17.76 8.84
N PHE A 227 -15.90 16.52 8.47
CA PHE A 227 -16.75 15.71 7.58
C PHE A 227 -18.06 15.33 8.27
N ASP A 228 -19.13 15.28 7.49
CA ASP A 228 -20.42 14.76 7.93
C ASP A 228 -20.40 13.23 8.06
N GLU A 229 -21.41 12.69 8.74
CA GLU A 229 -21.53 11.25 9.02
C GLU A 229 -21.58 10.40 7.75
N ASP A 230 -22.24 10.86 6.68
CA ASP A 230 -22.35 10.11 5.41
C ASP A 230 -20.99 10.05 4.70
N SER A 231 -20.23 11.14 4.73
CA SER A 231 -18.85 11.19 4.22
C SER A 231 -17.93 10.25 4.99
N ILE A 232 -18.01 10.24 6.33
CA ILE A 232 -17.22 9.31 7.17
C ILE A 232 -17.60 7.86 6.86
N LYS A 233 -18.90 7.55 6.80
CA LYS A 233 -19.39 6.22 6.46
C LYS A 233 -18.91 5.76 5.09
N THR A 234 -18.86 6.67 4.11
CA THR A 234 -18.30 6.37 2.78
C THR A 234 -16.81 6.01 2.85
N MET A 235 -16.03 6.72 3.67
CA MET A 235 -14.60 6.41 3.88
C MET A 235 -14.41 5.09 4.62
N GLU A 236 -15.24 4.78 5.61
CA GLU A 236 -15.26 3.49 6.30
C GLU A 236 -15.55 2.34 5.33
N MET A 237 -16.63 2.45 4.53
CA MET A 237 -16.96 1.44 3.51
C MET A 237 -15.82 1.25 2.50
N PHE A 238 -15.17 2.34 2.09
CA PHE A 238 -14.05 2.29 1.15
C PHE A 238 -12.82 1.60 1.77
N GLY A 239 -12.51 1.93 3.03
CA GLY A 239 -11.45 1.29 3.81
C GLY A 239 -11.74 -0.19 4.05
N ASN A 240 -12.99 -0.53 4.36
CA ASN A 240 -13.43 -1.91 4.58
C ASN A 240 -13.31 -2.76 3.30
N SER A 241 -13.60 -2.18 2.13
CA SER A 241 -13.37 -2.85 0.85
C SER A 241 -11.91 -3.24 0.65
N PHE A 242 -10.96 -2.35 0.95
CA PHE A 242 -9.54 -2.70 0.92
C PHE A 242 -9.16 -3.72 2.00
N ALA A 243 -9.70 -3.57 3.21
CA ALA A 243 -9.42 -4.47 4.32
C ALA A 243 -9.81 -5.91 3.98
N ASN A 244 -10.99 -6.12 3.41
CA ASN A 244 -11.46 -7.45 3.00
C ASN A 244 -10.57 -8.07 1.92
N GLU A 245 -10.13 -7.28 0.93
CA GLU A 245 -9.17 -7.73 -0.07
C GLU A 245 -7.86 -8.19 0.58
N ILE A 246 -7.30 -7.39 1.49
CA ILE A 246 -6.05 -7.69 2.20
C ILE A 246 -6.20 -8.92 3.11
N ILE A 247 -7.29 -9.00 3.87
CA ILE A 247 -7.60 -10.09 4.79
C ILE A 247 -7.61 -11.43 4.05
N ILE A 248 -8.29 -11.52 2.91
CA ILE A 248 -8.39 -12.76 2.11
C ILE A 248 -7.01 -13.32 1.75
N TYR A 249 -6.06 -12.44 1.43
CA TYR A 249 -4.69 -12.87 1.13
C TYR A 249 -3.89 -13.18 2.39
N LEU A 250 -3.96 -12.34 3.42
CA LEU A 250 -3.23 -12.56 4.67
C LEU A 250 -3.70 -13.81 5.42
N GLU A 251 -4.97 -14.23 5.30
CA GLU A 251 -5.47 -15.47 5.90
C GLU A 251 -4.78 -16.75 5.39
N LYS A 252 -4.17 -16.71 4.20
CA LYS A 252 -3.37 -17.83 3.69
C LYS A 252 -2.11 -18.05 4.52
N TYR A 253 -1.60 -16.98 5.13
CA TYR A 253 -0.31 -16.94 5.84
C TYR A 253 -0.51 -16.87 7.35
N ILE A 254 -1.47 -16.08 7.81
CA ILE A 254 -1.95 -16.01 9.20
C ILE A 254 -3.17 -16.92 9.33
N GLY A 255 -2.92 -18.22 9.15
CA GLY A 255 -3.93 -19.27 9.22
C GLY A 255 -4.46 -19.51 10.64
N ASN A 256 -5.29 -20.55 10.79
CA ASN A 256 -5.89 -20.88 12.09
C ASN A 256 -4.86 -21.11 13.19
N ASP A 257 -3.78 -21.84 12.91
CA ASP A 257 -2.76 -22.17 13.91
C ASP A 257 -2.05 -20.92 14.42
N LEU A 258 -1.54 -20.07 13.51
CA LEU A 258 -0.88 -18.82 13.89
C LEU A 258 -1.84 -17.86 14.62
N ARG A 259 -3.12 -17.81 14.24
CA ARG A 259 -4.13 -17.03 14.99
C ARG A 259 -4.35 -17.56 16.41
N GLN A 260 -4.31 -18.88 16.62
CA GLN A 260 -4.41 -19.43 17.98
C GLN A 260 -3.15 -19.14 18.80
N GLU A 261 -1.98 -19.16 18.17
CA GLU A 261 -0.75 -18.71 18.80
C GLU A 261 -0.83 -17.24 19.20
N ILE A 262 -1.26 -16.34 18.32
CA ILE A 262 -1.49 -14.91 18.66
C ILE A 262 -2.42 -14.79 19.87
N LYS A 263 -3.53 -15.54 19.91
CA LYS A 263 -4.42 -15.56 21.09
C LYS A 263 -3.73 -16.01 22.38
N LEU A 264 -2.78 -16.95 22.28
CA LEU A 264 -1.99 -17.38 23.43
C LEU A 264 -1.08 -16.24 23.91
N GLN A 265 -0.44 -15.51 23.00
CA GLN A 265 0.42 -14.37 23.37
C GLN A 265 -0.35 -13.31 24.17
N TYR A 266 -1.56 -12.94 23.73
CA TYR A 266 -2.39 -11.97 24.46
C TYR A 266 -2.76 -12.43 25.87
N LYS A 267 -2.98 -13.73 26.06
CA LYS A 267 -3.22 -14.30 27.40
C LYS A 267 -1.96 -14.27 28.26
N MET A 268 -0.79 -14.53 27.67
CA MET A 268 0.49 -14.47 28.37
C MET A 268 0.82 -13.06 28.85
N ASP A 269 0.46 -12.04 28.07
CA ASP A 269 0.69 -10.63 28.40
C ASP A 269 -0.34 -10.09 29.43
N LEU A 270 -1.24 -10.95 29.95
CA LEU A 270 -2.23 -10.64 30.99
C LEU A 270 -3.10 -9.40 30.70
N LYS A 271 -3.38 -9.12 29.43
CA LYS A 271 -4.23 -8.01 29.04
C LYS A 271 -5.70 -8.36 29.22
N SER A 272 -6.48 -7.42 29.75
CA SER A 272 -7.93 -7.56 29.80
C SER A 272 -8.53 -7.00 28.49
N PRO A 273 -9.47 -7.71 27.86
CA PRO A 273 -10.22 -7.15 26.72
C PRO A 273 -11.10 -5.99 27.18
N SER A 274 -11.17 -4.92 26.40
CA SER A 274 -12.00 -3.74 26.71
C SER A 274 -13.32 -3.71 25.93
N TYR A 275 -13.41 -4.42 24.79
CA TYR A 275 -14.59 -4.50 23.90
C TYR A 275 -15.13 -3.16 23.37
N ASP A 276 -14.58 -2.02 23.80
CA ASP A 276 -15.13 -0.68 23.53
C ASP A 276 -15.16 -0.31 22.05
N SER A 277 -14.22 -0.84 21.26
CA SER A 277 -14.08 -0.46 19.84
C SER A 277 -14.74 -1.43 18.87
N ILE A 278 -15.40 -2.49 19.35
CA ILE A 278 -16.00 -3.52 18.49
C ILE A 278 -17.20 -2.98 17.71
N LEU A 279 -17.90 -1.99 18.26
CA LEU A 279 -19.03 -1.35 17.61
C LEU A 279 -18.65 -0.62 16.31
N MET A 280 -17.35 -0.46 16.03
CA MET A 280 -16.83 0.13 14.80
C MET A 280 -16.68 -0.87 13.65
N GLU A 281 -16.73 -2.18 13.92
CA GLU A 281 -16.64 -3.20 12.87
C GLU A 281 -17.93 -3.21 12.03
N THR A 282 -17.78 -3.19 10.71
CA THR A 282 -18.88 -3.27 9.74
C THR A 282 -18.62 -4.32 8.68
N ASP A 283 -19.68 -4.91 8.12
CA ASP A 283 -19.63 -5.76 6.94
C ASP A 283 -19.91 -5.00 5.64
N GLU A 284 -20.29 -3.72 5.75
CA GLU A 284 -20.59 -2.89 4.59
C GLU A 284 -19.33 -2.64 3.74
N CYS A 285 -19.43 -2.97 2.45
CA CYS A 285 -18.36 -2.83 1.46
C CYS A 285 -18.94 -2.43 0.12
N PHE A 286 -18.15 -1.69 -0.67
CA PHE A 286 -18.42 -1.57 -2.09
C PHE A 286 -18.13 -2.90 -2.80
N ASN A 287 -18.91 -3.22 -3.84
CA ASN A 287 -18.49 -4.26 -4.77
C ASN A 287 -17.21 -3.83 -5.51
N LEU A 288 -16.46 -4.82 -6.00
CA LEU A 288 -15.10 -4.60 -6.52
C LEU A 288 -15.07 -3.60 -7.69
N ASN A 289 -16.01 -3.70 -8.63
CA ASN A 289 -16.07 -2.84 -9.80
C ASN A 289 -16.39 -1.39 -9.42
N ASP A 290 -17.40 -1.18 -8.58
CA ASP A 290 -17.75 0.16 -8.10
C ASP A 290 -16.61 0.78 -7.28
N LYS A 291 -15.97 0.00 -6.41
CA LYS A 291 -14.80 0.43 -5.63
C LYS A 291 -13.65 0.86 -6.55
N ASN A 292 -13.30 0.03 -7.55
CA ASN A 292 -12.23 0.33 -8.49
C ASN A 292 -12.53 1.56 -9.36
N ARG A 293 -13.78 1.72 -9.81
CA ARG A 293 -14.21 2.91 -10.55
C ARG A 293 -14.12 4.17 -9.70
N MET A 294 -14.55 4.09 -8.43
CA MET A 294 -14.44 5.19 -7.48
C MET A 294 -12.97 5.55 -7.22
N LEU A 295 -12.12 4.56 -6.96
CA LEU A 295 -10.68 4.75 -6.74
C LEU A 295 -10.03 5.50 -7.91
N LEU A 296 -10.28 5.06 -9.16
CA LEU A 296 -9.69 5.70 -10.34
C LEU A 296 -10.15 7.15 -10.52
N LYS A 297 -11.44 7.41 -10.28
CA LYS A 297 -11.98 8.77 -10.34
C LYS A 297 -11.34 9.67 -9.29
N ILE A 298 -11.27 9.18 -8.05
CA ILE A 298 -10.65 9.89 -6.93
C ILE A 298 -9.17 10.17 -7.19
N LEU A 299 -8.43 9.17 -7.65
CA LEU A 299 -7.01 9.32 -7.98
C LEU A 299 -6.82 10.38 -9.06
N TYR A 300 -7.68 10.41 -10.09
CA TYR A 300 -7.65 11.45 -11.11
C TYR A 300 -7.94 12.85 -10.56
N ASP A 301 -8.97 12.99 -9.73
CA ASP A 301 -9.34 14.28 -9.13
C ASP A 301 -8.20 14.83 -8.26
N VAL A 302 -7.60 13.98 -7.41
CA VAL A 302 -6.43 14.34 -6.58
C VAL A 302 -5.19 14.58 -7.44
N PHE A 303 -4.98 13.82 -8.50
CA PHE A 303 -3.86 14.02 -9.41
C PHE A 303 -3.90 15.40 -10.07
N LYS A 304 -5.09 15.88 -10.44
CA LYS A 304 -5.28 17.26 -10.94
C LYS A 304 -4.95 18.30 -9.90
N GLU A 305 -5.42 18.13 -8.68
CA GLU A 305 -5.12 19.05 -7.59
C GLU A 305 -3.62 19.09 -7.29
N ALA A 306 -2.98 17.92 -7.26
CA ALA A 306 -1.57 17.75 -6.95
C ALA A 306 -0.62 18.36 -8.00
N SER A 307 -1.11 18.63 -9.21
CA SER A 307 -0.36 19.36 -10.26
C SER A 307 -0.17 20.85 -9.95
N ASN A 308 -0.83 21.38 -8.90
CA ASN A 308 -0.66 22.76 -8.47
C ASN A 308 0.77 23.00 -7.94
N PRO A 309 1.46 24.10 -8.33
CA PRO A 309 2.82 24.41 -7.88
C PRO A 309 3.04 24.37 -6.37
N ASN A 310 2.02 24.75 -5.57
CA ASN A 310 2.12 24.72 -4.10
C ASN A 310 2.21 23.27 -3.58
N VAL A 311 1.41 22.36 -4.15
CA VAL A 311 1.39 20.95 -3.76
C VAL A 311 2.65 20.24 -4.27
N ILE A 312 3.16 20.61 -5.46
CA ILE A 312 4.43 20.08 -5.97
C ILE A 312 5.59 20.35 -4.99
N CYS A 313 5.60 21.49 -4.29
CA CYS A 313 6.61 21.77 -3.27
C CYS A 313 6.53 20.77 -2.10
N GLU A 314 5.32 20.45 -1.63
CA GLU A 314 5.10 19.43 -0.61
C GLU A 314 5.54 18.04 -1.10
N LEU A 315 5.16 17.65 -2.32
CA LEU A 315 5.57 16.40 -2.94
C LEU A 315 7.09 16.26 -3.05
N LYS A 316 7.81 17.35 -3.36
CA LYS A 316 9.28 17.37 -3.36
C LYS A 316 9.86 17.10 -1.97
N ASN A 317 9.31 17.72 -0.92
CA ASN A 317 9.75 17.46 0.46
C ASN A 317 9.51 16.00 0.86
N ILE A 318 8.37 15.42 0.46
CA ILE A 318 8.06 14.01 0.70
C ILE A 318 9.08 13.12 -0.03
N LYS A 319 9.33 13.40 -1.32
CA LYS A 319 10.29 12.66 -2.13
C LYS A 319 11.70 12.70 -1.52
N GLU A 320 12.18 13.87 -1.11
CA GLU A 320 13.47 14.01 -0.42
C GLU A 320 13.52 13.18 0.86
N GLY A 321 12.42 13.15 1.63
CA GLY A 321 12.28 12.29 2.81
C GLY A 321 12.40 10.80 2.48
N ILE A 322 11.87 10.35 1.34
CA ILE A 322 11.99 8.97 0.86
C ILE A 322 13.43 8.66 0.47
N ASP A 323 14.05 9.53 -0.34
CA ASP A 323 15.40 9.32 -0.91
C ASP A 323 16.51 9.28 0.17
N LEU A 324 16.28 9.88 1.34
CA LEU A 324 17.24 9.92 2.46
C LEU A 324 17.26 8.65 3.34
N ASN A 325 16.34 7.70 3.15
CA ASN A 325 16.15 6.52 4.03
C ASN A 325 16.37 5.18 3.31
#